data_AF-A0A9D8FFU6-F1
#
_entry.id   AF-A0A9D8FFU6-F1
#
_cell.length_a   1.000
_cell.length_b   1.000
_cell.length_c   1.000
_cell.angle_alpha   90.00
_cell.angle_beta   90.00
_cell.angle_gamma   90.00
#
_symmetry.space_group_name_H-M   'P 1'
#
loop_
_entity.id
_entity.type
_entity.pdbx_description
1 polymer ?
#
loop_
_entity_poly.entity_id
_entity_poly.type
_entity_poly.pdbx_seq_one_letter_code
_entity_poly.pdbx_strand_id
1 'polypeptide(L)'
;MNKPIIFSLIESPSHPKLSPIFVKKGYDEQQFFSVRKIINALKKQKPDVVIAQFHYLYVSDYASNHISNLDSVIATLQKYSDYQPKFIFLVSKKEKQFIERLTNHYLGFASSIEIVILPNVFKQVEEIL
;
A
#
# COMPACT_ATOMS: atom_id res chain seq x y z
N MET A 1 -15.62 -20.98 2.49
CA MET A 1 -14.78 -20.04 3.25
C MET A 1 -14.43 -18.88 2.33
N ASN A 2 -14.58 -17.63 2.78
CA ASN A 2 -14.24 -16.48 1.94
C ASN A 2 -12.72 -16.29 1.97
N LYS A 3 -12.09 -16.09 0.81
CA LYS A 3 -10.63 -15.87 0.73
C LYS A 3 -10.29 -14.47 1.23
N PRO A 4 -9.13 -14.27 1.88
CA PRO A 4 -8.67 -12.94 2.25
C PRO A 4 -8.42 -12.09 1.01
N ILE A 5 -8.73 -10.80 1.10
CA ILE A 5 -8.72 -9.86 -0.02
C ILE A 5 -7.47 -9.00 0.01
N ILE A 6 -6.79 -8.89 -1.13
CA ILE A 6 -5.66 -7.95 -1.33
C ILE A 6 -6.10 -6.83 -2.26
N PHE A 7 -5.90 -5.59 -1.84
CA PHE A 7 -5.99 -4.43 -2.72
C PHE A 7 -4.59 -4.05 -3.21
N SER A 8 -4.37 -4.16 -4.52
CA SER A 8 -3.11 -3.79 -5.18
C SER A 8 -3.24 -2.45 -5.87
N LEU A 9 -2.48 -1.45 -5.44
CA LEU A 9 -2.39 -0.15 -6.11
C LEU A 9 -1.20 -0.13 -7.08
N ILE A 10 -1.50 -0.18 -8.37
CA ILE A 10 -0.57 -0.30 -9.50
C ILE A 10 -0.52 1.03 -10.25
N GLU A 11 0.34 1.96 -9.83
CA GLU A 11 0.41 3.30 -10.44
C GLU A 11 1.55 3.47 -11.46
N SER A 12 2.41 2.46 -11.60
CA SER A 12 3.53 2.48 -12.53
C SER A 12 3.56 1.21 -13.41
N PRO A 13 3.96 1.32 -14.69
CA PRO A 13 4.27 0.16 -15.52
C PRO A 13 5.41 -0.71 -14.97
N SER A 14 6.29 -0.14 -14.14
CA SER A 14 7.38 -0.87 -13.48
C SER A 14 6.94 -1.65 -12.25
N HIS A 15 5.64 -1.64 -11.92
CA HIS A 15 5.12 -2.39 -10.79
C HIS A 15 5.31 -3.90 -11.00
N PRO A 16 5.81 -4.63 -10.00
CA PRO A 16 6.02 -6.08 -10.09
C PRO A 16 4.70 -6.85 -10.21
N LYS A 17 4.68 -7.93 -11.01
CA LYS A 17 3.49 -8.79 -11.16
C LYS A 17 3.39 -9.80 -10.01
N LEU A 18 2.71 -9.41 -8.94
CA LEU A 18 2.62 -10.21 -7.71
C LEU A 18 1.41 -11.15 -7.64
N SER A 19 0.45 -11.04 -8.57
CA SER A 19 -0.75 -11.88 -8.64
C SER A 19 -0.49 -13.39 -8.50
N PRO A 20 0.57 -13.98 -9.11
CA PRO A 20 0.86 -15.40 -8.94
C PRO A 20 1.13 -15.81 -7.48
N ILE A 21 1.76 -14.94 -6.68
CA ILE A 21 2.03 -15.21 -5.26
C ILE A 21 0.71 -15.19 -4.48
N PHE A 22 -0.14 -14.19 -4.74
CA PHE A 22 -1.41 -14.03 -4.03
C PHE A 22 -2.31 -15.25 -4.24
N VAL A 23 -2.43 -15.71 -5.50
CA VAL A 23 -3.20 -16.92 -5.83
C VAL A 23 -2.63 -18.15 -5.14
N LYS A 24 -1.30 -18.34 -5.18
CA LYS A 24 -0.62 -19.47 -4.52
C LYS A 24 -0.87 -19.48 -3.00
N LYS A 25 -0.97 -18.30 -2.39
CA LYS A 25 -1.22 -18.12 -0.95
C LYS A 25 -2.71 -18.09 -0.58
N GLY A 26 -3.62 -18.21 -1.56
CA GLY A 26 -5.05 -18.29 -1.32
C GLY A 26 -5.76 -16.94 -1.14
N TYR A 27 -5.15 -15.84 -1.56
CA TYR A 27 -5.75 -14.51 -1.55
C TYR A 27 -6.51 -14.22 -2.85
N ASP A 28 -7.56 -13.39 -2.76
CA ASP A 28 -8.24 -12.80 -3.91
C ASP A 28 -7.77 -11.35 -4.11
N GLU A 29 -7.11 -11.07 -5.23
CA GLU A 29 -6.58 -9.76 -5.56
C GLU A 29 -7.61 -8.88 -6.28
N GLN A 30 -7.69 -7.61 -5.88
CA GLN A 30 -8.32 -6.54 -6.65
C GLN A 30 -7.29 -5.48 -7.01
N GLN A 31 -7.13 -5.24 -8.31
CA GLN A 31 -6.16 -4.29 -8.84
C GLN A 31 -6.78 -2.92 -9.09
N PHE A 32 -6.07 -1.89 -8.65
CA PHE A 32 -6.45 -0.49 -8.82
C PHE A 32 -5.31 0.27 -9.47
N PHE A 33 -5.61 0.95 -10.58
CA PHE A 33 -4.62 1.71 -11.36
C PHE A 33 -4.61 3.21 -11.03
N SER A 34 -5.17 3.59 -9.88
CA SER A 34 -5.17 4.99 -9.41
C SER A 34 -5.62 5.05 -7.94
N VAL A 35 -5.07 6.01 -7.20
CA VAL A 35 -5.50 6.37 -5.84
C VAL A 35 -7.03 6.59 -5.74
N ARG A 36 -7.64 7.26 -6.72
CA ARG A 36 -9.09 7.52 -6.71
C ARG A 36 -9.93 6.24 -6.71
N LYS A 37 -9.53 5.23 -7.51
CA LYS A 37 -10.27 3.96 -7.60
C LYS A 37 -10.14 3.15 -6.31
N ILE A 38 -8.94 3.04 -5.74
CA ILE A 38 -8.75 2.30 -4.48
C ILE A 38 -9.49 2.98 -3.31
N ILE A 39 -9.47 4.32 -3.22
CA ILE A 39 -10.25 5.05 -2.19
C ILE A 39 -11.74 4.75 -2.31
N ASN A 40 -12.29 4.71 -3.53
CA ASN A 40 -13.69 4.36 -3.73
C ASN A 40 -14.01 2.90 -3.37
N ALA A 41 -13.05 1.99 -3.52
CA ALA A 41 -13.19 0.60 -3.11
C ALA A 41 -13.09 0.44 -1.59
N LEU A 42 -12.15 1.13 -0.93
CA LEU A 42 -11.98 1.12 0.54
C LEU A 42 -13.23 1.60 1.28
N LYS A 43 -14.02 2.48 0.66
CA LYS A 43 -15.33 2.91 1.22
C LYS A 43 -16.39 1.81 1.22
N LYS A 44 -16.24 0.78 0.39
CA LYS A 44 -17.23 -0.28 0.15
C LYS A 44 -16.80 -1.61 0.75
N GLN A 45 -15.51 -1.85 0.86
CA GLN A 45 -14.94 -3.13 1.23
C GLN A 45 -13.68 -2.93 2.06
N LYS A 46 -13.53 -3.78 3.08
CA LYS A 46 -12.38 -3.85 3.98
C LYS A 46 -11.44 -4.96 3.49
N PRO A 47 -10.33 -4.67 2.78
CA PRO A 47 -9.35 -5.69 2.41
C PRO A 47 -8.60 -6.24 3.64
N ASP A 48 -7.98 -7.40 3.55
CA ASP A 48 -7.09 -7.87 4.62
C ASP A 48 -5.70 -7.24 4.49
N VAL A 49 -5.29 -7.00 3.24
CA VAL A 49 -3.99 -6.41 2.90
C VAL A 49 -4.15 -5.30 1.86
N VAL A 50 -3.41 -4.21 2.03
CA VAL A 50 -3.18 -3.21 0.99
C VAL A 50 -1.71 -3.27 0.59
N ILE A 51 -1.45 -3.44 -0.70
CA ILE A 51 -0.10 -3.38 -1.27
C ILE A 51 -0.02 -2.25 -2.28
N ALA A 52 0.95 -1.37 -2.12
CA ALA A 52 1.04 -0.16 -2.93
C ALA A 52 2.50 0.26 -3.14
N GLN A 53 2.79 0.78 -4.33
CA GLN A 53 4.08 1.39 -4.61
C GLN A 53 4.18 2.77 -3.98
N PHE A 54 5.19 2.97 -3.15
CA PHE A 54 5.49 4.25 -2.53
C PHE A 54 6.38 5.10 -3.44
N HIS A 55 5.96 6.34 -3.65
CA HIS A 55 6.72 7.39 -4.30
C HIS A 55 6.74 8.62 -3.39
N TYR A 56 7.94 9.08 -3.05
CA TYR A 56 8.07 10.29 -2.23
C TYR A 56 7.84 11.54 -3.09
N LEU A 57 7.10 12.51 -2.55
CA LEU A 57 6.88 13.78 -3.23
C LEU A 57 8.00 14.76 -2.88
N TYR A 58 8.95 14.92 -3.81
CA TYR A 58 10.04 15.89 -3.72
C TYR A 58 9.56 17.31 -4.06
N VAL A 59 8.69 17.88 -3.23
CA VAL A 59 8.18 19.25 -3.43
C VAL A 59 9.16 20.26 -2.82
N SER A 60 9.63 21.22 -3.61
CA SER A 60 10.66 22.19 -3.20
C SER A 60 10.12 23.41 -2.45
N ASP A 61 8.82 23.68 -2.51
CA ASP A 61 8.22 24.86 -1.89
C ASP A 61 6.87 24.52 -1.23
N TYR A 62 6.70 25.04 -0.01
CA TYR A 62 5.68 24.91 1.05
C TYR A 62 4.16 24.77 0.71
N ALA A 63 3.73 24.34 -0.47
CA ALA A 63 2.32 24.39 -0.88
C ALA A 63 1.51 23.08 -0.75
N SER A 64 2.12 21.92 -0.49
CA SER A 64 1.36 20.67 -0.32
C SER A 64 1.81 19.88 0.91
N ASN A 65 0.87 19.64 1.84
CA ASN A 65 1.05 18.77 3.02
C ASN A 65 1.20 17.27 2.66
N HIS A 66 1.31 16.93 1.37
CA HIS A 66 1.42 15.54 0.92
C HIS A 66 2.88 15.08 1.01
N ILE A 67 3.11 13.96 1.71
CA ILE A 67 4.43 13.32 1.84
C ILE A 67 4.72 12.41 0.64
N SER A 68 3.68 11.79 0.08
CA SER A 68 3.75 10.72 -0.91
C SER A 68 2.49 10.64 -1.78
N ASN A 69 2.53 9.76 -2.77
CA ASN A 69 1.33 9.37 -3.53
C ASN A 69 0.25 8.67 -2.68
N LEU A 70 0.58 8.18 -1.48
CA LEU A 70 -0.31 7.35 -0.65
C LEU A 70 -1.06 8.14 0.44
N ASP A 71 -0.77 9.42 0.61
CA ASP A 71 -1.36 10.27 1.66
C ASP A 71 -2.89 10.19 1.68
N SER A 72 -3.56 10.33 0.53
CA SER A 72 -5.02 10.27 0.47
C SER A 72 -5.58 8.87 0.73
N VAL A 73 -4.83 7.80 0.40
CA VAL A 73 -5.22 6.41 0.71
C VAL A 73 -5.17 6.20 2.22
N ILE A 74 -4.06 6.58 2.85
CA ILE A 74 -3.82 6.43 4.29
C ILE A 74 -4.80 7.29 5.10
N ALA A 75 -5.00 8.55 4.71
CA ALA A 75 -5.99 9.43 5.33
C ALA A 75 -7.43 8.91 5.18
N THR A 76 -7.71 8.10 4.14
CA THR A 76 -9.00 7.42 4.01
C THR A 76 -9.11 6.25 4.99
N LEU A 77 -8.05 5.44 5.14
CA LEU A 77 -8.02 4.31 6.09
C LEU A 77 -8.21 4.78 7.54
N GLN A 78 -7.58 5.89 7.95
CA GLN A 78 -7.72 6.44 9.30
C GLN A 78 -9.15 6.83 9.69
N LYS A 79 -10.05 7.04 8.72
CA LYS A 79 -11.46 7.34 9.01
C LYS A 79 -12.22 6.12 9.56
N TYR A 80 -11.65 4.92 9.44
CA TYR A 80 -12.26 3.67 9.84
C TYR A 80 -11.51 3.08 11.03
N SER A 81 -11.73 3.62 12.23
CA SER A 81 -11.05 3.20 13.48
C SER A 81 -11.18 1.70 13.78
N ASP A 82 -12.29 1.10 13.38
CA ASP A 82 -12.65 -0.27 13.73
C ASP A 82 -12.00 -1.32 12.81
N TYR A 83 -11.12 -0.88 11.92
CA TYR A 83 -10.52 -1.74 10.91
C TYR A 83 -9.18 -1.18 10.40
N GLN A 84 -8.16 -2.03 10.45
CA GLN A 84 -6.81 -1.68 10.00
C GLN A 84 -6.23 -2.85 9.19
N PRO A 85 -6.04 -2.71 7.87
CA PRO A 85 -5.40 -3.76 7.07
C PRO A 85 -3.93 -3.90 7.42
N LYS A 86 -3.33 -5.02 7.02
CA LYS A 86 -1.87 -5.08 6.83
C LYS A 86 -1.50 -4.19 5.65
N PHE A 87 -0.51 -3.31 5.79
CA PHE A 87 -0.07 -2.42 4.71
C PHE A 87 1.34 -2.76 4.26
N ILE A 88 1.51 -3.07 2.98
CA ILE A 88 2.80 -3.43 2.38
C ILE A 88 3.23 -2.32 1.42
N PHE A 89 4.30 -1.63 1.76
CA PHE A 89 4.93 -0.63 0.89
C PHE A 89 5.92 -1.32 -0.05
N LEU A 90 5.71 -1.20 -1.36
CA LEU A 90 6.74 -1.48 -2.36
C LEU A 90 7.53 -0.20 -2.59
N VAL A 91 8.80 -0.17 -2.21
CA VAL A 91 9.59 1.07 -2.21
C VAL A 91 10.96 0.90 -2.86
N SER A 92 11.46 1.96 -3.50
CA SER A 92 12.84 1.99 -3.97
C SER A 92 13.82 2.07 -2.79
N LYS A 93 15.03 1.51 -2.95
CA LYS A 93 16.06 1.58 -1.90
C LYS A 93 16.37 3.02 -1.47
N LYS A 94 16.30 3.99 -2.40
CA LYS A 94 16.59 5.41 -2.16
C LYS A 94 15.50 6.10 -1.34
N GLU A 95 14.26 5.69 -1.52
CA GLU A 95 13.10 6.33 -0.90
C GLU A 95 12.66 5.66 0.41
N LYS A 96 13.22 4.49 0.75
CA LYS A 96 12.90 3.76 1.99
C LYS A 96 12.94 4.66 3.23
N GLN A 97 13.91 5.56 3.31
CA GLN A 97 14.07 6.49 4.43
C GLN A 97 12.87 7.42 4.67
N PHE A 98 12.05 7.66 3.63
CA PHE A 98 10.87 8.54 3.74
C PHE A 98 9.61 7.81 4.20
N ILE A 99 9.62 6.47 4.27
CA ILE A 99 8.49 5.71 4.83
C ILE A 99 8.26 6.09 6.27
N GLU A 100 9.34 6.23 7.06
CA GLU A 100 9.22 6.61 8.48
C GLU A 100 8.55 7.97 8.65
N ARG A 101 8.87 8.94 7.77
CA ARG A 101 8.20 10.25 7.77
C ARG A 101 6.69 10.11 7.52
N LEU A 102 6.28 9.26 6.59
CA LEU A 102 4.88 9.00 6.30
C LEU A 102 4.17 8.32 7.47
N THR A 103 4.75 7.27 8.03
CA THR A 103 4.13 6.46 9.10
C THR A 103 4.08 7.21 10.43
N ASN A 104 5.02 8.11 10.69
CA ASN A 104 4.96 8.98 11.86
C ASN A 104 3.92 10.09 11.72
N HIS A 105 3.66 10.55 10.49
CA HIS A 105 2.61 11.52 10.21
C HIS A 105 1.20 10.91 10.29
N TYR A 106 1.04 9.67 9.84
CA TYR A 106 -0.23 8.94 9.87
C TYR A 106 -0.16 7.75 10.82
N LEU A 107 -0.62 7.92 12.05
CA LEU A 107 -0.68 6.85 13.05
C LEU A 107 -1.96 6.00 12.90
N GLY A 108 -1.87 4.71 13.24
CA GLY A 108 -3.04 3.83 13.41
C GLY A 108 -3.86 3.53 12.15
N PHE A 109 -3.29 3.65 10.95
CA PHE A 109 -4.00 3.32 9.70
C PHE A 109 -3.88 1.84 9.30
N ALA A 110 -2.94 1.10 9.89
CA ALA A 110 -2.62 -0.27 9.55
C ALA A 110 -2.32 -1.09 10.81
N SER A 111 -2.67 -2.37 10.79
CA SER A 111 -2.45 -3.30 11.91
C SER A 111 -1.00 -3.79 11.95
N SER A 112 -0.39 -3.91 10.77
CA SER A 112 1.05 -4.09 10.60
C SER A 112 1.51 -3.40 9.33
N ILE A 113 2.76 -2.94 9.32
CA ILE A 113 3.39 -2.26 8.19
C ILE A 113 4.61 -3.07 7.78
N GLU A 114 4.66 -3.48 6.51
CA GLU A 114 5.81 -4.15 5.91
C GLU A 114 6.42 -3.27 4.83
N ILE A 115 7.74 -3.32 4.72
CA ILE A 115 8.48 -2.58 3.70
C ILE A 115 9.23 -3.57 2.82
N VAL A 116 8.84 -3.62 1.55
CA VAL A 116 9.44 -4.47 0.53
C VAL A 116 10.27 -3.60 -0.41
N ILE A 117 11.55 -3.92 -0.53
CA ILE A 117 12.50 -3.14 -1.32
C ILE A 117 12.55 -3.69 -2.76
N LEU A 118 12.29 -2.83 -3.75
CA LEU A 118 12.43 -3.14 -5.17
C LEU A 118 13.91 -3.34 -5.57
N PRO A 119 14.25 -4.22 -6.55
CA PRO A 119 13.32 -4.97 -7.41
C PRO A 119 13.00 -6.41 -6.94
N ASN A 120 13.75 -6.96 -5.97
CA ASN A 120 13.66 -8.38 -5.58
C ASN A 120 12.46 -8.69 -4.67
N VAL A 121 11.24 -8.39 -5.13
CA VAL A 121 10.05 -8.36 -4.28
C VAL A 121 9.39 -9.72 -4.07
N PHE A 122 9.56 -10.68 -4.98
CA PHE A 122 8.77 -11.93 -4.95
C PHE A 122 9.01 -12.73 -3.67
N LYS A 123 10.27 -12.97 -3.32
CA LYS A 123 10.65 -13.70 -2.11
C LYS A 123 10.22 -12.96 -0.84
N GLN A 124 10.43 -11.64 -0.81
CA GLN A 124 10.02 -10.79 0.32
C GLN A 124 8.51 -10.85 0.55
N VAL A 125 7.71 -10.73 -0.51
CA VAL A 125 6.24 -10.79 -0.44
C VAL A 125 5.74 -12.19 -0.05
N GLU A 126 6.39 -13.25 -0.54
CA GLU A 126 6.03 -14.63 -0.20
C GLU A 126 6.32 -14.99 1.28
N GLU A 127 7.34 -14.36 1.90
CA GLU A 127 7.68 -14.57 3.31
C GLU A 127 6.72 -13.84 4.27
N ILE A 128 6.16 -12.70 3.85
CA ILE A 128 5.28 -11.87 4.70
C ILE A 128 3.78 -12.13 4.53
N LEU A 129 3.36 -12.87 3.49
CA LEU A 129 1.97 -13.25 3.21
C LEU A 129 1.65 -14.68 3.62
#